data_AF-A0A7W4EWN6-F1
#
_entry.id   AF-A0A7W4EWN6-F1
#
_cell.length_a   1.000
_cell.length_b   1.000
_cell.length_c   1.000
_cell.angle_alpha   90.00
_cell.angle_beta   90.00
_cell.angle_gamma   90.00
#
_symmetry.space_group_name_H-M   'P 1'
#
loop_
_entity.id
_entity.type
_entity.pdbx_description
1 polymer ?
#
loop_
_entity_poly.entity_id
_entity_poly.type
_entity_poly.pdbx_seq_one_letter_code
_entity_poly.pdbx_strand_id
1 'polypeptide(L)'
;ASASFSPYSTTESGAIVNRYYWREAKNPLRFERFSLSCSFSLDRAITGKSGKGVPIMPFAYMPGYYRFGDALTAQMLTMEYADFSAPWNLAVSYSYNYTKLTPKRVNTTQSVSISGGFSINQAWRFGFTSGFDMNSMEPTITTLNIGRDLHCWDMYVSIVPWGTLQSFSFRINVKSGVLRDLKFEKRKSYLDNIL
;
A
#
# COMPACT_ATOMS: atom_id res chain seq x y z
N ALA A 1 -11.89 -14.35 2.35
CA ALA A 1 -12.00 -14.83 3.74
C ALA A 1 -11.90 -16.33 3.75
N SER A 2 -11.25 -16.92 4.76
CA SER A 2 -11.14 -18.36 4.94
C SER A 2 -11.37 -18.73 6.40
N ALA A 3 -12.06 -19.84 6.63
CA ALA A 3 -12.33 -20.39 7.95
C ALA A 3 -11.92 -21.86 7.97
N SER A 4 -11.31 -22.31 9.06
CA SER A 4 -10.96 -23.72 9.25
C SER A 4 -11.67 -24.29 10.48
N PHE A 5 -12.18 -25.51 10.30
CA PHE A 5 -12.91 -26.25 11.30
C PHE A 5 -12.35 -27.67 11.39
N SER A 6 -12.36 -28.25 12.59
CA SER A 6 -11.95 -29.63 12.82
C SER A 6 -13.04 -30.41 13.54
N PRO A 7 -13.31 -31.67 13.13
CA PRO A 7 -14.27 -32.54 13.79
C PRO A 7 -13.73 -33.16 15.08
N TYR A 8 -12.43 -33.06 15.34
CA TYR A 8 -11.75 -33.68 16.48
C TYR A 8 -11.64 -32.74 17.68
N SER A 9 -11.73 -33.30 18.88
CA SER A 9 -11.50 -32.55 20.11
C SER A 9 -9.99 -32.38 20.39
N THR A 10 -9.67 -31.48 21.31
CA THR A 10 -8.30 -31.19 21.71
C THR A 10 -8.14 -31.24 23.21
N THR A 11 -6.97 -31.69 23.67
CA THR A 11 -6.58 -31.57 25.08
C THR A 11 -6.43 -30.11 25.51
N GLU A 12 -6.31 -29.87 26.81
CA GLU A 12 -5.97 -28.55 27.36
C GLU A 12 -4.63 -28.00 26.85
N SER A 13 -3.73 -28.85 26.35
CA SER A 13 -2.46 -28.48 25.72
C SER A 13 -2.57 -28.18 24.22
N GLY A 14 -3.74 -28.39 23.60
CA GLY A 14 -3.98 -28.14 22.17
C GLY A 14 -3.65 -29.31 21.24
N ALA A 15 -3.29 -30.48 21.78
CA ALA A 15 -3.08 -31.68 20.97
C ALA A 15 -4.41 -32.25 20.49
N ILE A 16 -4.48 -32.64 19.21
CA ILE A 16 -5.66 -33.26 18.61
C ILE A 16 -5.79 -34.68 19.17
N VAL A 17 -6.97 -35.03 19.68
CA VAL A 17 -7.28 -36.38 20.14
C VAL A 17 -8.24 -37.06 19.16
N ASN A 18 -8.13 -38.39 19.02
CA ASN A 18 -9.02 -39.19 18.18
C ASN A 18 -10.40 -39.38 18.84
N ARG A 19 -11.05 -38.26 19.15
CA ARG A 19 -12.38 -38.20 19.72
C ARG A 19 -13.12 -37.07 19.03
N TYR A 20 -14.35 -37.34 18.63
CA TYR A 20 -15.15 -36.35 17.95
C TYR A 20 -15.68 -35.27 18.90
N TYR A 21 -15.60 -34.02 18.47
CA TYR A 21 -15.95 -32.84 19.27
C TYR A 21 -17.43 -32.76 19.65
N TRP A 22 -18.34 -33.21 18.78
CA TRP A 22 -19.79 -33.27 19.05
C TRP A 22 -20.19 -34.03 20.31
N ARG A 23 -19.39 -35.03 20.73
CA ARG A 23 -19.66 -35.82 21.95
C ARG A 23 -19.39 -35.03 23.23
N GLU A 24 -18.53 -34.01 23.18
CA GLU A 24 -18.14 -33.21 24.35
C GLU A 24 -18.88 -31.87 24.39
N ALA A 25 -18.97 -31.17 23.26
CA ALA A 25 -19.46 -29.79 23.22
C ALA A 25 -20.86 -29.62 22.60
N LYS A 26 -21.52 -30.71 22.18
CA LYS A 26 -22.79 -30.71 21.39
C LYS A 26 -22.76 -29.91 20.08
N ASN A 27 -21.62 -29.30 19.73
CA ASN A 27 -21.39 -28.64 18.46
C ASN A 27 -20.67 -29.61 17.50
N PRO A 28 -21.10 -29.71 16.23
CA PRO A 28 -20.57 -30.70 15.29
C PRO A 28 -19.10 -30.47 14.93
N LEU A 29 -18.65 -29.21 14.94
CA LEU A 29 -17.33 -28.81 14.49
C LEU A 29 -16.69 -27.83 15.47
N ARG A 30 -15.39 -28.01 15.70
CA ARG A 30 -14.56 -27.08 16.47
C ARG A 30 -13.98 -26.05 15.53
N PHE A 31 -14.23 -24.77 15.81
CA PHE A 31 -13.63 -23.66 15.08
C PHE A 31 -12.17 -23.47 15.49
N GLU A 32 -11.27 -23.36 14.51
CA GLU A 32 -9.84 -23.25 14.75
C GLU A 32 -9.29 -21.89 14.35
N ARG A 33 -9.57 -21.48 13.10
CA ARG A 33 -8.98 -20.26 12.52
C ARG A 33 -9.98 -19.57 11.62
N PHE A 34 -9.88 -18.26 11.59
CA PHE A 34 -10.55 -17.43 10.59
C PHE A 34 -9.63 -16.30 10.19
N SER A 35 -9.47 -16.14 8.88
CA SER A 35 -8.71 -15.05 8.30
C SER A 35 -9.59 -14.31 7.29
N LEU A 36 -9.65 -13.01 7.47
CA LEU A 36 -10.36 -12.09 6.60
C LEU A 36 -9.34 -11.04 6.12
N SER A 37 -9.16 -10.97 4.82
CA SER A 37 -8.41 -9.90 4.16
C SER A 37 -9.36 -9.16 3.23
N CYS A 38 -9.41 -7.85 3.37
CA CYS A 38 -10.14 -6.96 2.47
C CYS A 38 -9.14 -5.95 1.93
N SER A 39 -9.08 -5.82 0.60
CA SER A 39 -8.23 -4.82 -0.04
C SER A 39 -9.11 -3.99 -0.95
N PHE A 40 -9.17 -2.70 -0.69
CA PHE A 40 -9.91 -1.73 -1.48
C PHE A 40 -8.90 -0.80 -2.16
N SER A 41 -9.05 -0.59 -3.47
CA SER A 41 -8.20 0.30 -4.25
C SER A 41 -9.10 1.25 -5.03
N LEU A 42 -9.00 2.54 -4.69
CA LEU A 42 -9.89 3.59 -5.17
C LEU A 42 -9.56 3.98 -6.63
N ASP A 43 -8.31 3.77 -7.07
CA ASP A 43 -7.90 3.90 -8.48
C ASP A 43 -8.68 2.92 -9.37
N ARG A 44 -8.85 1.67 -8.94
CA ARG A 44 -9.65 0.68 -9.68
C ARG A 44 -11.16 0.97 -9.62
N ALA A 45 -11.65 1.49 -8.50
CA ALA A 45 -13.07 1.78 -8.30
C ALA A 45 -13.58 2.93 -9.19
N ILE A 46 -12.73 3.92 -9.47
CA ILE A 46 -13.12 5.10 -10.25
C ILE A 46 -12.74 4.97 -11.73
N THR A 47 -11.61 4.34 -12.05
CA THR A 47 -11.15 4.24 -13.45
C THR A 47 -11.67 3.00 -14.16
N GLY A 48 -12.23 2.01 -13.43
CA GLY A 48 -12.79 0.77 -13.99
C GLY A 48 -11.79 -0.13 -14.73
N LYS A 49 -10.51 0.26 -14.85
CA LYS A 49 -9.49 -0.45 -15.61
C LYS A 49 -8.63 -1.33 -14.71
N SER A 50 -8.80 -2.64 -14.88
CA SER A 50 -7.85 -3.63 -14.38
C SER A 50 -6.53 -3.49 -15.15
N GLY A 51 -5.56 -2.80 -14.55
CA GLY A 51 -4.13 -2.91 -14.83
C GLY A 51 -3.69 -3.02 -16.29
N LYS A 52 -3.42 -1.88 -16.93
CA LYS A 52 -2.23 -1.74 -17.78
C LYS A 52 -1.52 -0.48 -17.34
N GLY A 53 -0.25 -0.63 -16.97
CA GLY A 53 0.59 0.47 -16.51
C GLY A 53 0.48 1.67 -17.44
N VAL A 54 0.55 2.87 -16.83
CA VAL A 54 0.51 4.16 -17.51
C VAL A 54 1.35 4.09 -18.78
N PRO A 55 0.76 4.12 -19.99
CA PRO A 55 1.55 4.23 -21.21
C PRO A 55 2.28 5.57 -21.17
N ILE A 56 3.58 5.56 -21.49
CA ILE A 56 4.36 6.78 -21.70
C ILE A 56 3.74 7.46 -22.93
N MET A 57 2.87 8.44 -22.72
CA MET A 57 2.25 9.14 -23.83
C MET A 57 3.34 9.92 -24.59
N PRO A 58 3.48 9.72 -25.91
CA PRO A 58 4.38 10.56 -26.71
C PRO A 58 3.95 12.02 -26.58
N PHE A 59 4.93 12.92 -26.52
CA PHE A 59 4.84 14.37 -26.26
C PHE A 59 3.79 15.14 -27.11
N ALA A 60 3.21 14.52 -28.15
CA ALA A 60 2.29 15.13 -29.11
C ALA A 60 0.83 15.30 -28.64
N TYR A 61 0.43 14.76 -27.49
CA TYR A 61 -0.99 14.73 -27.06
C TYR A 61 -1.34 15.66 -25.88
N MET A 62 -0.50 16.64 -25.56
CA MET A 62 -0.77 17.59 -24.47
C MET A 62 -1.66 18.76 -24.93
N PRO A 63 -2.80 19.05 -24.25
CA PRO A 63 -3.59 20.23 -24.52
C PRO A 63 -2.79 21.49 -24.19
N GLY A 64 -2.57 22.34 -25.20
CA GLY A 64 -1.75 23.55 -25.13
C GLY A 64 -0.61 23.64 -26.16
N TYR A 65 -0.32 22.54 -26.87
CA TYR A 65 0.74 22.49 -27.91
C TYR A 65 0.22 22.43 -29.36
N TYR A 66 -1.08 22.61 -29.58
CA TYR A 66 -1.65 22.62 -30.93
C TYR A 66 -1.47 23.99 -31.59
N ARG A 67 -0.97 24.01 -32.84
CA ARG A 67 -1.12 25.18 -33.71
C ARG A 67 -2.60 25.32 -34.06
N PHE A 68 -3.13 26.55 -33.96
CA PHE A 68 -4.50 26.87 -34.34
C PHE A 68 -4.69 26.51 -35.83
N GLY A 69 -5.36 25.38 -36.12
CA GLY A 69 -5.64 24.91 -37.49
C GLY A 69 -5.69 23.39 -37.70
N ASP A 70 -5.02 22.59 -36.88
CA ASP A 70 -4.83 21.14 -37.17
C ASP A 70 -5.77 20.18 -36.40
N ALA A 71 -6.65 20.69 -35.54
CA ALA A 71 -7.55 19.86 -34.73
C ALA A 71 -8.82 19.48 -35.51
N LEU A 72 -8.83 18.30 -36.13
CA LEU A 72 -10.03 17.68 -36.71
C LEU A 72 -11.07 17.42 -35.62
N THR A 73 -12.34 17.71 -35.90
CA THR A 73 -13.50 17.52 -35.01
C THR A 73 -13.62 16.10 -34.45
N ALA A 74 -13.05 15.11 -35.16
CA ALA A 74 -12.92 13.73 -34.71
C ALA A 74 -12.02 13.57 -33.47
N GLN A 75 -10.94 14.37 -33.34
CA GLN A 75 -10.08 14.38 -32.15
C GLN A 75 -10.80 14.94 -30.92
N MET A 76 -11.65 15.95 -31.10
CA MET A 76 -12.45 16.52 -30.00
C MET A 76 -13.48 15.51 -29.45
N LEU A 77 -14.10 14.69 -30.31
CA LEU A 77 -15.03 13.64 -29.89
C LEU A 77 -14.32 12.43 -29.27
N THR A 78 -13.10 12.07 -29.72
CA THR A 78 -12.29 11.04 -29.05
C THR A 78 -11.65 11.51 -27.74
N MET A 79 -11.56 12.83 -27.50
CA MET A 79 -11.12 13.38 -26.21
C MET A 79 -12.18 13.28 -25.10
N GLU A 80 -13.46 13.10 -25.44
CA GLU A 80 -14.54 12.94 -24.46
C GLU A 80 -14.53 11.56 -23.77
N TYR A 81 -13.85 10.59 -24.38
CA TYR A 81 -13.52 9.28 -23.80
C TYR A 81 -12.01 9.09 -23.58
N ALA A 82 -11.24 10.18 -23.48
CA ALA A 82 -9.85 10.11 -23.08
C ALA A 82 -9.76 9.72 -21.60
N ASP A 83 -9.59 8.41 -21.37
CA ASP A 83 -8.84 7.81 -20.27
C ASP A 83 -8.65 8.72 -19.05
N PHE A 84 -9.71 8.88 -18.25
CA PHE A 84 -9.58 9.39 -16.90
C PHE A 84 -8.74 8.39 -16.08
N SER A 85 -7.42 8.50 -16.16
CA SER A 85 -6.50 7.86 -15.23
C SER A 85 -6.30 8.84 -14.08
N ALA A 86 -6.95 8.59 -12.95
CA ALA A 86 -6.68 9.35 -11.74
C ALA A 86 -5.16 9.32 -11.47
N PRO A 87 -4.47 10.49 -11.37
CA PRO A 87 -3.03 10.53 -11.14
C PRO A 87 -2.67 10.21 -9.68
N TRP A 88 -3.65 9.69 -8.94
CA TRP A 88 -3.58 9.34 -7.55
C TRP A 88 -4.10 7.92 -7.35
N ASN A 89 -3.48 7.19 -6.45
CA ASN A 89 -3.89 5.88 -6.01
C ASN A 89 -4.13 5.92 -4.50
N LEU A 90 -5.19 5.28 -4.05
CA LEU A 90 -5.46 5.10 -2.63
C LEU A 90 -5.89 3.66 -2.43
N ALA A 91 -5.14 2.93 -1.62
CA ALA A 91 -5.37 1.55 -1.30
C ALA A 91 -5.48 1.37 0.22
N VAL A 92 -6.60 0.81 0.64
CA VAL A 92 -6.88 0.46 2.04
C VAL A 92 -6.90 -1.06 2.14
N SER A 93 -6.11 -1.61 3.05
CA SER A 93 -6.10 -3.03 3.34
C SER A 93 -6.52 -3.24 4.79
N TYR A 94 -7.46 -4.15 5.00
CA TYR A 94 -7.89 -4.59 6.32
C TYR A 94 -7.57 -6.08 6.45
N SER A 95 -6.92 -6.45 7.54
CA SER A 95 -6.63 -7.84 7.86
C SER A 95 -7.12 -8.17 9.26
N TYR A 96 -7.88 -9.25 9.36
CA TYR A 96 -8.39 -9.81 10.60
C TYR A 96 -8.03 -11.28 10.65
N ASN A 97 -7.30 -11.67 11.67
CA ASN A 97 -6.87 -13.05 11.89
C ASN A 97 -7.27 -13.47 13.30
N TYR A 98 -8.09 -14.50 13.37
CA TYR A 98 -8.47 -15.18 14.60
C TYR A 98 -7.87 -16.58 14.57
N THR A 99 -7.11 -16.94 15.59
CA THR A 99 -6.52 -18.27 15.73
C THR A 99 -6.67 -18.77 17.16
N LYS A 100 -7.27 -19.94 17.31
CA LYS A 100 -7.38 -20.64 18.59
C LYS A 100 -6.29 -21.72 18.66
N LEU A 101 -5.14 -21.35 19.24
CA LEU A 101 -3.99 -22.26 19.42
C LEU A 101 -4.29 -23.35 20.46
N THR A 102 -5.06 -23.01 21.49
CA THR A 102 -5.41 -23.89 22.62
C THR A 102 -6.80 -23.50 23.11
N PRO A 103 -7.59 -24.39 23.75
CA PRO A 103 -8.88 -24.02 24.33
C PRO A 103 -8.85 -22.74 25.19
N LYS A 104 -7.73 -22.50 25.89
CA LYS A 104 -7.50 -21.34 26.78
C LYS A 104 -6.78 -20.16 26.10
N ARG A 105 -6.12 -20.35 24.95
CA ARG A 105 -5.30 -19.31 24.28
C ARG A 105 -5.86 -18.97 22.91
N VAL A 106 -6.55 -17.84 22.86
CA VAL A 106 -7.08 -17.24 21.65
C VAL A 106 -6.20 -16.08 21.26
N ASN A 107 -5.71 -16.08 20.02
CA ASN A 107 -5.02 -14.93 19.45
C ASN A 107 -5.92 -14.30 18.39
N THR A 108 -6.27 -13.04 18.59
CA THR A 108 -6.94 -12.21 17.57
C THR A 108 -5.93 -11.18 17.13
N THR A 109 -5.84 -10.85 15.84
CA THR A 109 -4.97 -9.82 15.31
C THR A 109 -5.74 -9.04 14.26
N GLN A 110 -5.77 -7.72 14.39
CA GLN A 110 -6.54 -6.82 13.55
C GLN A 110 -5.65 -5.67 13.12
N SER A 111 -5.41 -5.55 11.82
CA SER A 111 -4.59 -4.47 11.28
C SER A 111 -5.25 -3.80 10.09
N VAL A 112 -5.10 -2.49 10.04
CA VAL A 112 -5.52 -1.66 8.93
C VAL A 112 -4.29 -1.01 8.35
N SER A 113 -4.11 -1.06 7.05
CA SER A 113 -3.09 -0.30 6.35
C SER A 113 -3.73 0.57 5.29
N ILE A 114 -3.29 1.82 5.24
CA ILE A 114 -3.70 2.79 4.24
C ILE A 114 -2.45 3.21 3.52
N SER A 115 -2.46 3.08 2.21
CA SER A 115 -1.38 3.54 1.35
C SER A 115 -1.98 4.37 0.23
N GLY A 116 -1.27 5.40 -0.18
CA GLY A 116 -1.70 6.19 -1.31
C GLY A 116 -0.55 6.96 -1.90
N GLY A 117 -0.75 7.42 -3.11
CA GLY A 117 0.18 8.27 -3.80
C GLY A 117 -0.55 9.17 -4.75
N PHE A 118 0.04 10.30 -5.09
CA PHE A 118 -0.45 11.15 -6.14
C PHE A 118 0.71 11.82 -6.86
N SER A 119 0.51 12.05 -8.14
CA SER A 119 1.49 12.74 -8.98
C SER A 119 0.81 13.97 -9.55
N ILE A 120 1.32 15.17 -9.25
CA ILE A 120 0.73 16.39 -9.81
C ILE A 120 1.15 16.54 -11.29
N ASN A 121 2.40 16.19 -11.62
CA ASN A 121 3.02 16.16 -12.95
C ASN A 121 4.15 15.11 -12.96
N GLN A 122 4.83 14.84 -14.09
CA GLN A 122 6.06 14.01 -14.10
C GLN A 122 7.16 14.52 -13.15
N ALA A 123 7.10 15.80 -12.79
CA ALA A 123 8.05 16.44 -11.90
C ALA A 123 7.82 16.16 -10.41
N TRP A 124 6.64 15.71 -9.97
CA TRP A 124 6.34 15.55 -8.55
C TRP A 124 5.58 14.28 -8.26
N ARG A 125 6.10 13.49 -7.33
CA ARG A 125 5.53 12.21 -6.91
C ARG A 125 5.44 12.19 -5.39
N PHE A 126 4.24 11.99 -4.88
CA PHE A 126 4.00 11.86 -3.45
C PHE A 126 3.48 10.46 -3.18
N GLY A 127 3.94 9.87 -2.08
CA GLY A 127 3.49 8.59 -1.58
C GLY A 127 3.42 8.64 -0.06
N PHE A 128 2.40 8.02 0.50
CA PHE A 128 2.29 7.82 1.94
C PHE A 128 1.82 6.40 2.22
N THR A 129 2.30 5.84 3.31
CA THR A 129 1.84 4.57 3.85
C THR A 129 1.68 4.76 5.34
N SER A 130 0.55 4.34 5.88
CA SER A 130 0.24 4.35 7.30
C SER A 130 -0.41 3.04 7.68
N GLY A 131 -0.17 2.59 8.91
CA GLY A 131 -0.81 1.40 9.46
C GLY A 131 -1.40 1.70 10.82
N PHE A 132 -2.38 0.90 11.23
CA PHE A 132 -2.97 0.93 12.55
C PHE A 132 -3.20 -0.50 13.02
N ASP A 133 -2.61 -0.86 14.15
CA ASP A 133 -2.85 -2.13 14.81
C ASP A 133 -3.97 -1.93 15.83
N MET A 134 -5.14 -2.49 15.54
CA MET A 134 -6.32 -2.34 16.41
C MET A 134 -6.20 -3.17 17.68
N ASN A 135 -5.29 -4.14 17.74
CA ASN A 135 -5.09 -4.96 18.93
C ASN A 135 -4.32 -4.24 20.03
N SER A 136 -3.23 -3.55 19.67
CA SER A 136 -2.49 -2.68 20.60
C SER A 136 -3.09 -1.28 20.68
N MET A 137 -4.06 -0.95 19.82
CA MET A 137 -4.58 0.42 19.62
C MET A 137 -3.47 1.43 19.26
N GLU A 138 -2.37 0.94 18.69
CA GLU A 138 -1.23 1.76 18.35
C GLU A 138 -1.15 1.97 16.83
N PRO A 139 -0.90 3.21 16.39
CA PRO A 139 -0.62 3.45 15.00
C PRO A 139 0.76 2.87 14.65
N THR A 140 0.81 2.15 13.53
CA THR A 140 2.05 1.58 12.98
C THR A 140 2.90 2.67 12.33
N ILE A 141 4.12 2.33 11.95
CA ILE A 141 5.04 3.20 11.19
C ILE A 141 4.31 3.83 10.01
N THR A 142 4.30 5.16 10.00
CA THR A 142 3.87 5.94 8.85
C THR A 142 5.09 6.40 8.08
N THR A 143 5.06 6.26 6.76
CA THR A 143 6.14 6.66 5.86
C THR A 143 5.60 7.62 4.82
N LEU A 144 6.30 8.73 4.64
CA LEU A 144 6.04 9.75 3.63
C LEU A 144 7.19 9.77 2.64
N ASN A 145 6.88 9.66 1.36
CA ASN A 145 7.83 9.64 0.25
C ASN A 145 7.50 10.77 -0.71
N ILE A 146 8.50 11.60 -1.02
CA ILE A 146 8.37 12.74 -1.93
C ILE A 146 9.50 12.66 -2.96
N GLY A 147 9.14 12.54 -4.22
CA GLY A 147 10.05 12.59 -5.36
C GLY A 147 9.85 13.85 -6.16
N ARG A 148 10.94 14.51 -6.57
CA ARG A 148 10.92 15.63 -7.50
C ARG A 148 11.93 15.46 -8.62
N ASP A 149 11.46 15.60 -9.87
CA ASP A 149 12.31 15.67 -11.06
C ASP A 149 12.60 17.13 -11.41
N LEU A 150 13.89 17.45 -11.56
CA LEU A 150 14.41 18.77 -11.93
C LEU A 150 15.18 18.69 -13.27
N HIS A 151 14.78 17.78 -14.16
CA HIS A 151 15.34 17.56 -15.50
C HIS A 151 16.71 16.87 -15.51
N CYS A 152 17.71 17.46 -14.86
CA CYS A 152 19.04 16.85 -14.72
C CYS A 152 19.27 16.23 -13.34
N TRP A 153 18.38 16.49 -12.38
CA TRP A 153 18.52 16.10 -10.98
C TRP A 153 17.24 15.39 -10.52
N ASP A 154 17.39 14.30 -9.79
CA ASP A 154 16.32 13.52 -9.17
C ASP A 154 16.46 13.62 -7.66
N MET A 155 15.46 14.24 -7.02
CA MET A 155 15.39 14.38 -5.58
C MET A 155 14.40 13.37 -5.01
N TYR A 156 14.81 12.67 -3.96
CA TYR A 156 13.98 11.75 -3.22
C TYR A 156 14.09 12.01 -1.72
N VAL A 157 12.95 12.10 -1.07
CA VAL A 157 12.83 12.32 0.38
C VAL A 157 11.94 11.23 0.95
N SER A 158 12.43 10.50 1.95
CA SER A 158 11.67 9.49 2.70
C SER A 158 11.73 9.83 4.18
N ILE A 159 10.57 9.98 4.80
CA ILE A 159 10.43 10.44 6.18
C ILE A 159 9.49 9.50 6.94
N VAL A 160 9.90 9.09 8.14
CA VAL A 160 9.02 8.49 9.15
C VAL A 160 8.80 9.56 10.23
N PRO A 161 7.67 10.29 10.21
CA PRO A 161 7.49 11.47 11.03
C PRO A 161 7.33 11.18 12.53
N TRP A 162 6.76 10.02 12.88
CA TRP A 162 6.45 9.65 14.26
C TRP A 162 6.55 8.14 14.47
N GLY A 163 6.67 7.74 15.74
CA GLY A 163 6.83 6.35 16.18
C GLY A 163 8.24 6.03 16.68
N THR A 164 8.47 4.77 17.03
CA THR A 164 9.76 4.29 17.56
C THR A 164 10.86 4.22 16.51
N LEU A 165 10.55 4.38 15.22
CA LEU A 165 11.50 4.26 14.10
C LEU A 165 11.52 5.54 13.25
N GLN A 166 11.51 6.70 13.93
CA GLN A 166 11.70 7.99 13.28
C GLN A 166 13.01 8.02 12.49
N SER A 167 12.89 8.32 11.20
CA SER A 167 14.02 8.36 10.27
C SER A 167 13.78 9.37 9.17
N PHE A 168 14.85 9.98 8.69
CA PHE A 168 14.81 10.94 7.60
C PHE A 168 15.93 10.64 6.60
N SER A 169 15.56 10.43 5.35
CA SER A 169 16.48 10.20 4.25
C SER A 169 16.24 11.20 3.14
N PHE A 170 17.26 11.99 2.83
CA PHE A 170 17.28 12.88 1.68
C PHE A 170 18.38 12.43 0.72
N ARG A 171 17.99 12.21 -0.54
CA ARG A 171 18.89 11.80 -1.61
C ARG A 171 18.66 12.66 -2.83
N ILE A 172 19.75 13.11 -3.44
CA ILE A 172 19.73 13.80 -4.73
C ILE A 172 20.71 13.12 -5.68
N ASN A 173 20.27 12.81 -6.91
CA ASN A 173 21.09 12.16 -7.93
C ASN A 173 21.06 12.97 -9.22
N VAL A 174 22.15 13.00 -9.98
CA VAL A 174 22.18 13.58 -11.33
C VAL A 174 21.79 12.51 -12.36
N LYS A 175 20.83 12.79 -13.25
CA LYS A 175 20.26 11.85 -14.25
C LYS A 175 21.12 11.66 -15.50
N SER A 176 22.00 12.61 -15.86
CA SER A 176 22.77 12.58 -17.10
C SER A 176 24.18 12.00 -16.95
N GLY A 177 24.59 11.19 -17.94
CA GLY A 177 25.82 10.39 -17.96
C GLY A 177 27.15 11.14 -18.14
N VAL A 178 27.21 12.47 -17.91
CA VAL A 178 28.40 13.30 -18.16
C VAL A 178 29.01 13.87 -16.87
N LEU A 179 28.85 13.21 -15.73
CA LEU A 179 29.79 13.12 -14.58
C LEU A 179 29.03 12.82 -13.29
N ARG A 180 29.26 11.63 -12.75
CA ARG A 180 28.66 11.05 -11.52
C ARG A 180 29.21 11.67 -10.22
N ASP A 181 29.76 12.88 -10.25
CA ASP A 181 30.70 13.32 -9.19
C ASP A 181 30.11 14.16 -8.05
N LEU A 182 28.79 14.25 -7.92
CA LEU A 182 28.17 14.82 -6.72
C LEU A 182 26.95 14.00 -6.29
N LYS A 183 27.22 12.86 -5.66
CA LYS A 183 26.25 12.14 -4.85
C LYS A 183 26.27 12.72 -3.43
N PHE A 184 25.34 13.62 -3.14
CA PHE A 184 25.12 14.09 -1.76
C PHE A 184 24.00 13.26 -1.12
N GLU A 185 24.35 12.51 -0.07
CA GLU A 185 23.44 11.63 0.66
C GLU A 185 23.44 12.03 2.14
N LYS A 186 22.30 12.56 2.63
CA LYS A 186 22.12 12.90 4.03
C LYS A 186 21.10 11.96 4.65
N ARG A 187 21.58 11.07 5.51
CA ARG A 187 20.76 10.13 6.29
C ARG A 187 20.80 10.59 7.74
N LYS A 188 19.64 10.75 8.36
CA LYS A 188 19.50 10.76 9.82
C LYS A 188 18.84 9.44 10.21
N SER A 189 19.60 8.60 10.90
CA SER A 189 19.14 7.28 11.35
C SER A 189 18.43 7.41 12.70
N TYR A 190 17.58 6.45 13.04
CA TYR A 190 16.97 6.34 14.38
C TYR A 190 18.04 6.32 15.49
N LEU A 191 19.22 5.76 15.20
CA LEU A 191 20.36 5.75 16.12
C LEU A 191 20.88 7.15 16.49
N ASP A 192 20.69 8.16 15.63
CA ASP A 192 21.13 9.54 15.90
C ASP A 192 20.18 10.31 16.84
N ASN A 193 18.99 9.77 17.15
CA ASN A 193 18.02 10.39 18.07
C ASN A 193 18.06 9.79 19.48
N ILE A 194 18.87 8.74 19.71
CA ILE A 194 18.98 8.04 21.00
C ILE A 194 20.27 8.43 21.75
N LEU A 195 21.20 9.13 21.08
CA LEU A 195 22.40 9.74 21.67
C LEU A 195 22.18 11.25 21.86
#